data_AF-Q91195-F1
#
_entry.id   AF-Q91195-F1
#
_cell.length_a   1.000
_cell.length_b   1.000
_cell.length_c   1.000
_cell.angle_alpha   90.00
_cell.angle_beta   90.00
_cell.angle_gamma   90.00
#
_symmetry.space_group_name_H-M   'P 1'
#
loop_
_entity.id
_entity.type
_entity.pdbx_description
1 polymer ?
#
loop_
_entity_poly.entity_id
_entity_poly.type
_entity_poly.pdbx_seq_one_letter_code
_entity_poly.pdbx_strand_id
1 'polypeptide(L)'
;MEWKIVVPLFAVAFTVANAGLIGGPMDANMNDQGTRDALQFAVVEHNKKTNDMFVRQVAKVVNAQKQVVSGMKYIFTVQMGRTPCRKGGVEKVCSVHKDPQMAVPYKCTFEVWSRPWMSDIQMVKNQCES
;
A
#
# COMPACT_ATOMS: atom_id res chain seq x y z
N MET A 1 -19.09 -52.60 -33.65
CA MET A 1 -20.12 -51.63 -34.04
C MET A 1 -19.86 -50.38 -33.22
N GLU A 2 -19.31 -49.36 -33.86
CA GLU A 2 -18.76 -48.15 -33.25
C GLU A 2 -19.90 -47.14 -32.98
N TRP A 3 -20.26 -46.91 -31.72
CA TRP A 3 -21.29 -45.90 -31.39
C TRP A 3 -20.64 -44.55 -31.11
N LYS A 4 -20.72 -43.64 -32.08
CA LYS A 4 -20.31 -42.23 -31.95
C LYS A 4 -21.33 -41.48 -31.09
N ILE A 5 -20.97 -41.20 -29.84
CA ILE A 5 -21.74 -40.28 -28.98
C ILE A 5 -21.33 -38.86 -29.35
N VAL A 6 -22.25 -38.14 -29.98
CA VAL A 6 -22.13 -36.69 -30.23
C VAL A 6 -22.44 -36.00 -28.91
N VAL A 7 -21.41 -35.55 -28.20
CA VAL A 7 -21.57 -34.78 -26.95
C VAL A 7 -21.85 -33.32 -27.32
N PRO A 8 -23.02 -32.75 -26.96
CA PRO A 8 -23.32 -31.35 -27.20
C PRO A 8 -22.47 -30.48 -26.27
N LEU A 9 -21.61 -29.64 -26.84
CA LEU A 9 -20.87 -28.59 -26.14
C LEU A 9 -21.85 -27.52 -25.62
N PHE A 10 -22.39 -27.74 -24.42
CA PHE A 10 -23.05 -26.68 -23.65
C PHE A 10 -21.98 -25.73 -23.12
N ALA A 11 -21.69 -24.67 -23.87
CA ALA A 11 -20.84 -23.58 -23.43
C ALA A 11 -21.56 -22.80 -22.31
N VAL A 12 -21.26 -23.13 -21.05
CA VAL A 12 -21.78 -22.40 -19.89
C VAL A 12 -21.04 -21.06 -19.81
N ALA A 13 -21.70 -19.98 -20.22
CA ALA A 13 -21.21 -18.62 -20.02
C ALA A 13 -21.36 -18.26 -18.53
N PHE A 14 -20.33 -18.55 -17.73
CA PHE A 14 -20.28 -18.09 -16.35
C PHE A 14 -20.07 -16.57 -16.33
N THR A 15 -21.13 -15.82 -16.03
CA THR A 15 -20.99 -14.41 -15.67
C THR A 15 -20.37 -14.35 -14.28
N VAL A 16 -19.06 -14.09 -14.22
CA VAL A 16 -18.38 -13.87 -12.94
C VAL A 16 -18.82 -12.51 -12.42
N ALA A 17 -19.85 -12.49 -11.56
CA ALA A 17 -20.14 -11.31 -10.75
C ALA A 17 -18.93 -11.06 -9.85
N ASN A 18 -18.30 -9.90 -9.99
CA ASN A 18 -17.17 -9.48 -9.16
C ASN A 18 -17.67 -9.11 -7.74
N ALA A 19 -18.22 -10.09 -7.03
CA ALA A 19 -18.51 -9.97 -5.61
C ALA A 19 -17.17 -10.02 -4.88
N GLY A 20 -16.82 -8.94 -4.16
CA GLY A 20 -15.61 -8.92 -3.34
C GLY A 20 -15.59 -10.14 -2.40
N LEU A 21 -14.43 -10.79 -2.29
CA LEU A 21 -14.26 -11.92 -1.37
C LEU A 21 -14.42 -11.41 0.07
N ILE A 22 -15.40 -11.95 0.80
CA ILE A 22 -15.61 -11.62 2.21
C ILE A 22 -14.32 -11.96 2.98
N GLY A 23 -13.78 -10.98 3.71
CA GLY A 23 -12.52 -11.11 4.45
C GLY A 23 -11.25 -10.88 3.63
N GLY A 24 -11.35 -10.64 2.32
CA GLY A 24 -10.23 -10.20 1.49
C GLY A 24 -9.88 -8.73 1.70
N PRO A 25 -8.80 -8.23 1.05
CA PRO A 25 -8.51 -6.81 1.01
C PRO A 25 -9.66 -6.02 0.36
N MET A 26 -10.04 -4.92 1.00
CA MET A 26 -11.00 -3.95 0.48
C MET A 26 -10.39 -2.55 0.51
N ASP A 27 -10.94 -1.63 -0.28
CA ASP A 27 -10.40 -0.28 -0.36
C ASP A 27 -10.45 0.43 1.00
N ALA A 28 -9.33 1.02 1.38
CA ALA A 28 -9.20 1.77 2.61
C ALA A 28 -9.52 3.25 2.33
N ASN A 29 -10.34 3.84 3.20
CA ASN A 29 -10.61 5.26 3.14
C ASN A 29 -9.45 6.03 3.77
N MET A 30 -8.83 6.92 2.98
CA MET A 30 -7.75 7.80 3.44
C MET A 30 -8.22 8.87 4.44
N ASN A 31 -9.53 9.04 4.64
CA ASN A 31 -10.07 9.87 5.71
C ASN A 31 -10.16 9.16 7.07
N ASP A 32 -10.06 7.83 7.09
CA ASP A 32 -10.04 7.07 8.34
C ASP A 32 -8.72 7.30 9.07
N GLN A 33 -8.80 7.61 10.36
CA GLN A 33 -7.62 7.86 11.20
C GLN A 33 -6.62 6.70 11.18
N GLY A 34 -7.10 5.46 11.36
CA GLY A 34 -6.23 4.27 11.34
C GLY A 34 -5.50 4.06 10.01
N THR A 35 -6.11 4.43 8.88
CA THR A 35 -5.45 4.37 7.57
C THR A 35 -4.31 5.39 7.47
N ARG A 36 -4.56 6.63 7.92
CA ARG A 36 -3.55 7.69 7.93
C ARG A 36 -2.39 7.35 8.87
N ASP A 37 -2.69 6.85 10.06
CA ASP A 37 -1.68 6.45 11.05
C ASP A 37 -0.81 5.31 10.53
N ALA A 38 -1.42 4.31 9.89
CA ALA A 38 -0.68 3.20 9.29
C ALA A 38 0.24 3.68 8.16
N LEU A 39 -0.25 4.58 7.28
CA LEU A 39 0.59 5.14 6.22
C LEU A 39 1.74 5.99 6.80
N GLN A 40 1.46 6.83 7.80
CA GLN A 40 2.47 7.64 8.46
C GLN A 40 3.54 6.76 9.11
N PHE A 41 3.13 5.71 9.82
CA PHE A 41 4.04 4.72 10.39
C PHE A 41 4.92 4.08 9.31
N ALA A 42 4.33 3.66 8.18
CA ALA A 42 5.07 3.08 7.06
C ALA A 42 6.13 4.05 6.51
N VAL A 43 5.79 5.33 6.35
CA VAL A 43 6.71 6.36 5.86
C VAL A 43 7.87 6.59 6.82
N VAL A 44 7.60 6.63 8.13
CA VAL A 44 8.64 6.77 9.16
C VAL A 44 9.58 5.57 9.14
N GLU A 45 9.04 4.35 9.15
CA GLU A 45 9.84 3.12 9.09
C GLU A 45 10.63 3.01 7.79
N HIS A 46 10.06 3.44 6.67
CA HIS A 46 10.76 3.51 5.39
C HIS A 46 11.94 4.49 5.45
N ASN A 47 11.76 5.68 6.01
CA ASN A 47 12.85 6.66 6.14
C ASN A 47 13.99 6.20 7.06
N LYS A 48 13.70 5.42 8.10
CA LYS A 48 14.74 4.82 8.96
C LYS A 48 15.62 3.82 8.19
N LYS A 49 15.04 3.11 7.22
CA LYS A 49 15.73 2.07 6.44
C LYS A 49 16.46 2.59 5.19
N THR A 50 16.21 3.82 4.75
CA THR A 50 16.90 4.38 3.58
C THR A 50 18.21 5.08 3.95
N ASN A 51 19.24 4.95 3.12
CA ASN A 51 20.52 5.65 3.31
C ASN A 51 20.56 7.06 2.66
N ASP A 52 19.39 7.64 2.36
CA ASP A 52 19.32 9.02 1.85
C ASP A 52 19.47 10.00 3.02
N MET A 53 20.23 11.09 2.81
CA MET A 53 20.39 12.16 3.80
C MET A 53 19.12 13.01 3.94
N PHE A 54 18.25 12.98 2.94
CA PHE A 54 16.99 13.72 2.92
C PHE A 54 15.81 12.85 3.35
N VAL A 55 14.84 13.46 4.01
CA VAL A 55 13.55 12.84 4.31
C VAL A 55 12.78 12.65 3.01
N ARG A 56 12.11 11.51 2.88
CA ARG A 56 11.19 11.21 1.78
C ARG A 56 9.76 11.19 2.29
N GLN A 57 8.84 11.69 1.48
CA GLN A 57 7.41 11.73 1.80
C GLN A 57 6.56 11.18 0.66
N VAL A 58 5.31 10.85 0.97
CA VAL A 58 4.32 10.41 -0.02
C VAL A 58 3.98 11.58 -0.94
N ALA A 59 4.36 11.46 -2.21
CA ALA A 59 3.97 12.39 -3.26
C ALA A 59 2.55 12.08 -3.76
N LYS A 60 2.20 10.79 -3.84
CA LYS A 60 0.88 10.32 -4.28
C LYS A 60 0.55 8.96 -3.67
N VAL A 61 -0.69 8.78 -3.22
CA VAL A 61 -1.24 7.46 -2.93
C VAL A 61 -1.82 6.90 -4.22
N VAL A 62 -1.29 5.77 -4.70
CA VAL A 62 -1.76 5.08 -5.91
C VAL A 62 -2.89 4.12 -5.55
N ASN A 63 -2.73 3.40 -4.45
CA ASN A 63 -3.75 2.50 -3.92
C ASN A 63 -3.63 2.40 -2.39
N ALA A 64 -4.75 2.24 -1.71
CA ALA A 64 -4.81 1.98 -0.27
C ALA A 64 -5.90 0.95 0.00
N GLN A 65 -5.53 -0.17 0.61
CA GLN A 65 -6.44 -1.25 0.98
C GLN A 65 -6.26 -1.64 2.44
N LYS A 66 -7.30 -2.23 3.03
CA LYS A 66 -7.30 -2.78 4.37
C LYS A 66 -7.95 -4.15 4.40
N GLN A 67 -7.49 -5.00 5.31
CA GLN A 67 -7.99 -6.34 5.52
C GLN A 67 -8.03 -6.66 7.02
N VAL A 68 -9.13 -7.26 7.47
CA VAL A 68 -9.23 -7.78 8.83
C VAL A 68 -8.46 -9.10 8.90
N VAL A 69 -7.55 -9.20 9.86
CA VAL A 69 -6.76 -10.40 10.19
C VAL A 69 -6.80 -10.57 11.72
N SER A 70 -5.75 -11.08 12.36
CA SER A 70 -5.56 -10.92 13.81
C SER A 70 -5.12 -9.47 14.12
N GLY A 71 -5.94 -8.48 13.76
CA GLY A 71 -5.54 -7.08 13.59
C GLY A 71 -6.10 -6.45 12.33
N MET A 72 -5.61 -5.26 12.00
CA MET A 72 -5.84 -4.62 10.72
C MET A 72 -4.55 -4.65 9.90
N LYS A 73 -4.61 -5.29 8.74
CA LYS A 73 -3.55 -5.21 7.74
C LYS A 73 -3.89 -4.12 6.73
N TYR A 74 -3.04 -3.11 6.61
CA TYR A 74 -3.11 -2.08 5.59
C TYR A 74 -2.11 -2.38 4.49
N ILE A 75 -2.50 -2.15 3.24
CA ILE A 75 -1.67 -2.36 2.06
C ILE A 75 -1.70 -1.05 1.27
N PHE A 76 -0.54 -0.43 1.11
CA PHE A 76 -0.40 0.84 0.40
C PHE A 76 0.49 0.68 -0.80
N THR A 77 0.07 1.21 -1.94
CA THR A 77 0.96 1.50 -3.07
C THR A 77 1.07 3.01 -3.18
N VAL A 78 2.27 3.55 -3.03
CA VAL A 78 2.52 4.99 -3.00
C VAL A 78 3.68 5.37 -3.90
N GLN A 79 3.67 6.60 -4.40
CA GLN A 79 4.85 7.24 -4.93
C GLN A 79 5.51 8.04 -3.82
N MET A 80 6.75 7.69 -3.50
CA MET A 80 7.59 8.41 -2.55
C MET A 80 8.42 9.45 -3.32
N GLY A 81 8.68 10.60 -2.70
CA GLY A 81 9.53 11.65 -3.26
C GLY A 81 10.40 12.28 -2.19
N ARG A 82 11.58 12.75 -2.59
CA ARG A 82 12.53 13.49 -1.75
C ARG A 82 11.95 14.86 -1.36
N THR A 83 12.19 15.24 -0.12
CA THR A 83 11.89 16.57 0.43
C THR A 83 13.19 17.36 0.60
N PRO A 84 13.16 18.69 0.77
CA PRO A 84 14.36 19.46 1.10
C PRO A 84 14.85 19.25 2.54
N CYS A 85 14.06 18.61 3.40
CA CYS A 85 14.42 18.36 4.80
C CYS A 85 15.52 17.32 4.93
N ARG A 86 16.53 17.59 5.78
CA ARG A 86 17.53 16.60 6.15
C ARG A 86 17.02 15.70 7.27
N LYS A 87 17.42 14.43 7.25
CA LYS A 87 17.17 13.52 8.39
C LYS A 87 17.89 14.05 9.62
N GLY A 88 17.19 14.05 10.76
CA GLY A 88 17.69 14.66 12.01
C GLY A 88 17.62 16.19 12.06
N GLY A 89 17.04 16.83 11.03
CA GLY A 89 16.73 18.25 11.06
C GLY A 89 15.62 18.61 12.06
N VAL A 90 15.40 19.91 12.25
CA VAL A 90 14.39 20.47 13.18
C VAL A 90 13.07 20.84 12.47
N GLU A 91 13.01 20.67 11.15
CA GLU A 91 11.85 21.01 10.35
C GLU A 91 10.63 20.16 10.73
N LYS A 92 9.53 20.82 11.10
CA LYS A 92 8.28 20.14 11.50
C LYS A 92 7.46 19.65 10.32
N VAL A 93 7.60 20.31 9.16
CA VAL A 93 6.80 20.04 7.96
C VAL A 93 7.74 19.86 6.78
N CYS A 94 7.68 18.68 6.15
CA CYS A 94 8.53 18.31 5.04
C CYS A 94 7.68 17.91 3.85
N SER A 95 7.52 18.81 2.88
CA SER A 95 6.79 18.55 1.65
C SER A 95 7.73 18.04 0.55
N VAL A 96 7.22 17.19 -0.33
CA VAL A 96 7.97 16.69 -1.48
C VAL A 96 8.39 17.86 -2.37
N HIS A 97 9.60 17.76 -2.93
CA HIS A 97 10.12 18.76 -3.85
C HIS A 97 9.17 18.94 -5.06
N LYS A 98 8.89 20.18 -5.47
CA LYS A 98 8.00 20.45 -6.61
C LYS A 98 8.64 20.09 -7.96
N ASP A 99 9.94 20.31 -8.05
CA ASP A 99 10.75 19.87 -9.20
C ASP A 99 10.90 18.33 -9.22
N PRO A 100 10.41 17.64 -10.26
CA PRO A 100 10.54 16.19 -10.40
C PRO A 100 11.98 15.68 -10.38
N GLN A 101 12.95 16.46 -10.89
CA GLN A 101 14.37 16.07 -10.92
C GLN A 101 14.96 16.01 -9.51
N MET A 102 14.50 16.88 -8.61
CA MET A 102 14.92 16.87 -7.21
C MET A 102 14.08 15.94 -6.34
N ALA A 103 12.79 15.77 -6.67
CA ALA A 103 11.89 14.86 -5.98
C ALA A 103 12.30 13.39 -6.19
N VAL A 104 12.82 13.04 -7.37
CA VAL A 104 13.25 11.68 -7.73
C VAL A 104 12.20 10.64 -7.28
N PRO A 105 10.98 10.70 -7.84
CA PRO A 105 9.88 9.89 -7.37
C PRO A 105 10.10 8.41 -7.72
N TYR A 106 9.66 7.52 -6.84
CA TYR A 106 9.74 6.07 -7.05
C TYR A 106 8.56 5.39 -6.34
N LYS A 107 8.17 4.21 -6.81
CA LYS A 107 6.97 3.52 -6.33
C LYS A 107 7.34 2.56 -5.21
N CYS A 108 6.54 2.55 -4.14
CA CYS A 108 6.69 1.60 -3.06
C CYS A 108 5.36 0.93 -2.73
N THR A 109 5.47 -0.33 -2.31
CA THR A 109 4.40 -1.12 -1.74
C THR A 109 4.72 -1.40 -0.28
N PHE A 110 3.86 -0.89 0.61
CA PHE A 110 3.95 -1.05 2.05
C PHE A 110 2.83 -1.96 2.55
N GLU A 111 3.15 -2.84 3.49
CA GLU A 111 2.15 -3.57 4.26
C GLU A 111 2.38 -3.30 5.74
N VAL A 112 1.34 -2.83 6.42
CA VAL A 112 1.39 -2.46 7.85
C VAL A 112 0.37 -3.29 8.60
N TRP A 113 0.79 -3.93 9.67
CA TRP A 113 -0.11 -4.67 10.57
C TRP A 113 -0.27 -3.90 11.87
N SER A 114 -1.52 -3.56 12.20
CA SER A 114 -1.88 -2.73 13.35
C SER A 114 -2.82 -3.49 14.29
N ARG A 115 -2.50 -3.47 15.58
CA ARG A 115 -3.28 -4.04 16.68
C ARG A 115 -3.36 -3.01 17.81
N PRO A 116 -4.19 -1.97 17.67
CA PRO A 116 -4.19 -0.83 18.59
C PRO A 116 -4.46 -1.21 20.05
N TRP A 117 -5.26 -2.25 20.30
CA TRP A 117 -5.57 -2.74 21.65
C TRP A 117 -4.38 -3.40 22.36
N MET A 118 -3.28 -3.67 21.65
CA MET A 118 -2.00 -4.13 22.20
C MET A 118 -0.89 -3.10 22.03
N SER A 119 -1.21 -1.87 21.59
CA SER A 119 -0.22 -0.83 21.27
C SER A 119 0.85 -1.30 20.28
N ASP A 120 0.49 -2.19 19.37
CA ASP A 120 1.42 -2.82 18.42
C ASP A 120 1.09 -2.41 16.99
N ILE A 121 2.12 -1.96 16.27
CA ILE A 121 2.06 -1.62 14.85
C ILE A 121 3.40 -1.97 14.21
N GLN A 122 3.35 -2.70 13.09
CA GLN A 122 4.53 -3.33 12.50
C GLN A 122 4.55 -3.16 10.99
N MET A 123 5.76 -2.94 10.46
CA MET A 123 6.01 -2.87 9.02
C MET A 123 6.28 -4.29 8.51
N VAL A 124 5.28 -4.90 7.87
CA VAL A 124 5.35 -6.28 7.35
C VAL A 124 6.10 -6.32 6.02
N LYS A 125 5.85 -5.33 5.15
CA LYS A 125 6.49 -5.23 3.84
C LYS A 125 6.91 -3.80 3.54
N ASN A 126 8.11 -3.64 3.01
CA ASN A 126 8.65 -2.37 2.53
C ASN A 126 9.40 -2.63 1.23
N GLN A 127 8.68 -2.75 0.12
CA GLN A 127 9.26 -3.04 -1.19
C GLN A 127 9.14 -1.81 -2.08
N CYS A 128 10.22 -1.43 -2.76
CA CYS A 128 10.23 -0.28 -3.66
C CYS A 128 10.84 -0.64 -5.01
N GLU A 129 10.36 0.05 -6.04
CA GLU A 129 10.77 -0.06 -7.44
C GLU A 129 11.06 1.37 -7.91
N SER A 130 12.25 1.57 -8.49
CA SER A 130 12.63 2.84 -9.13
C SER A 130 12.01 2.97 -10.50
#